data_AF-A0A2N5ACM4-F1
#
_entry.id   AF-A0A2N5ACM4-F1
#
_cell.length_a   1.000
_cell.length_b   1.000
_cell.length_c   1.000
_cell.angle_alpha   90.00
_cell.angle_beta   90.00
_cell.angle_gamma   90.00
#
_symmetry.space_group_name_H-M   'P 1'
#
loop_
_entity.id
_entity.type
_entity.pdbx_description
1 polymer ?
#
loop_
_entity_poly.entity_id
_entity_poly.type
_entity_poly.pdbx_seq_one_letter_code
_entity_poly.pdbx_strand_id
1 'polypeptide(L)'
;MTVFTKKLTAAIPAMLLCASLTGVTTMSSAETTNPNAPVSLIEKWDKTFAESSKVDHRKVTFQNRYGITLVGDLYLPKDRGERKLAAIAVSGPFGAVKEQSSGLYA
;
A
#
# COMPACT_ATOMS: atom_id res chain seq x y z
N MET A 1 -46.33 37.22 -0.70
CA MET A 1 -46.39 37.92 -2.01
C MET A 1 -44.99 37.95 -2.61
N THR A 2 -44.93 37.98 -3.94
CA THR A 2 -43.75 38.03 -4.84
C THR A 2 -42.90 36.77 -5.01
N VAL A 3 -43.43 35.97 -5.95
CA VAL A 3 -42.80 35.00 -6.84
C VAL A 3 -41.73 35.66 -7.72
N PHE A 4 -40.62 34.97 -8.03
CA PHE A 4 -39.92 35.15 -9.30
C PHE A 4 -39.33 33.83 -9.79
N THR A 5 -40.13 33.15 -10.61
CA THR A 5 -39.72 32.04 -11.49
C THR A 5 -38.93 32.60 -12.67
N LYS A 6 -37.80 31.98 -13.03
CA LYS A 6 -37.29 32.03 -14.41
C LYS A 6 -37.42 30.66 -15.05
N LYS A 7 -38.15 30.67 -16.16
CA LYS A 7 -38.49 29.56 -17.04
C LYS A 7 -37.54 29.54 -18.25
N LEU A 8 -37.41 28.33 -18.82
CA LEU A 8 -37.04 27.99 -20.21
C LEU A 8 -35.56 28.24 -20.60
N THR A 9 -34.85 27.35 -21.31
CA THR A 9 -35.27 26.68 -22.56
C THR A 9 -34.44 25.39 -22.83
N ALA A 10 -35.12 24.43 -23.48
CA ALA A 10 -34.71 23.23 -24.25
C ALA A 10 -33.30 23.20 -24.89
N ALA A 11 -32.72 22.10 -25.41
CA ALA A 11 -32.87 20.64 -25.35
C ALA A 11 -31.83 20.05 -26.33
N ILE A 12 -31.51 18.75 -26.18
CA ILE A 12 -31.08 17.77 -27.22
C ILE A 12 -29.57 17.68 -27.58
N PRO A 13 -29.09 16.44 -27.85
CA PRO A 13 -27.77 15.94 -27.49
C PRO A 13 -26.82 15.78 -28.69
N ALA A 14 -25.52 15.65 -28.42
CA ALA A 14 -24.57 15.15 -29.41
C ALA A 14 -23.60 14.17 -28.75
N MET A 15 -23.97 12.90 -28.81
CA MET A 15 -23.05 11.77 -28.70
C MET A 15 -22.11 11.85 -29.90
N LEU A 16 -20.87 12.34 -29.69
CA LEU A 16 -19.80 12.20 -30.68
C LEU A 16 -18.84 11.12 -30.20
N LEU A 17 -19.01 9.95 -30.80
CA LEU A 17 -18.15 8.79 -30.76
C LEU A 17 -16.82 9.14 -31.48
N CYS A 18 -15.75 9.37 -30.73
CA CYS A 18 -14.39 9.30 -31.29
C CYS A 18 -13.72 8.05 -30.74
N ALA A 19 -13.66 7.02 -31.59
CA ALA A 19 -12.87 5.83 -31.36
C ALA A 19 -11.37 6.12 -31.58
N SER A 20 -10.56 5.47 -30.76
CA SER A 20 -9.12 5.17 -30.91
C SER A 20 -8.12 6.33 -30.93
N LEU A 21 -7.44 6.54 -29.80
CA LEU A 21 -5.98 6.36 -29.78
C LEU A 21 -5.51 5.93 -28.38
N THR A 22 -4.80 4.80 -28.37
CA THR A 22 -4.11 4.18 -27.25
C THR A 22 -3.20 5.16 -26.51
N GLY A 23 -3.36 5.24 -25.18
CA GLY A 23 -2.45 6.03 -24.35
C GLY A 23 -3.02 6.34 -22.98
N VAL A 24 -3.42 5.32 -22.20
CA VAL A 24 -3.62 5.50 -20.77
C VAL A 24 -2.25 5.76 -20.17
N THR A 25 -1.87 7.03 -20.07
CA THR A 25 -0.79 7.44 -19.16
C THR A 25 -1.37 7.37 -17.76
N THR A 26 -1.22 6.22 -17.11
CA THR A 26 -1.20 6.20 -15.66
C THR A 26 0.01 7.05 -15.24
N MET A 27 -0.26 8.33 -14.97
CA MET A 27 0.66 9.18 -14.24
C MET A 27 0.72 8.59 -12.83
N SER A 28 1.66 7.67 -12.60
CA SER A 28 2.09 7.34 -11.25
C SER A 28 2.72 8.61 -10.70
N SER A 29 1.99 9.35 -9.86
CA SER A 29 2.60 10.34 -8.98
C SER A 29 3.61 9.57 -8.14
N ALA A 30 4.90 9.70 -8.47
CA ALA A 30 5.95 9.44 -7.50
C ALA A 30 5.80 10.53 -6.45
N GLU A 31 5.05 10.22 -5.38
CA GLU A 31 4.94 11.08 -4.22
C GLU A 31 6.36 11.28 -3.69
N THR A 32 6.81 12.54 -3.66
CA THR A 32 8.12 12.92 -3.13
C THR A 32 8.06 12.87 -1.61
N THR A 33 7.87 11.66 -1.08
CA THR A 33 7.95 11.41 0.35
C THR A 33 9.39 11.66 0.78
N ASN A 34 9.58 12.53 1.77
CA ASN A 34 10.88 12.72 2.42
C ASN A 34 11.48 11.32 2.72
N PRO A 35 12.68 10.98 2.21
CA PRO A 35 13.26 9.64 2.40
C PRO A 35 13.52 9.32 3.88
N ASN A 36 13.52 10.34 4.74
CA ASN A 36 13.65 10.23 6.18
C ASN A 36 12.31 10.37 6.92
N ALA A 37 11.18 10.56 6.21
CA ALA A 37 9.89 10.47 6.85
C ALA A 37 9.71 9.04 7.40
N PRO A 38 9.09 8.88 8.58
CA PRO A 38 8.76 7.56 9.09
C PRO A 38 7.96 6.81 8.03
N VAL A 39 8.41 5.60 7.65
CA VAL A 39 7.62 4.70 6.81
C VAL A 39 6.26 4.58 7.47
N SER A 40 5.22 5.04 6.78
CA SER A 40 3.85 5.05 7.29
C SER A 40 3.52 3.66 7.84
N LEU A 41 3.19 3.60 9.13
CA LEU A 41 2.67 2.40 9.79
C LEU A 41 1.22 2.22 9.34
N ILE A 42 1.04 2.00 8.04
CA ILE A 42 -0.25 1.68 7.45
C ILE A 42 -0.73 0.38 8.11
N GLU A 43 -1.86 0.44 8.81
CA GLU A 43 -2.47 -0.73 9.45
C GLU A 43 -3.17 -1.65 8.44
N LYS A 44 -3.39 -1.17 7.21
CA LYS A 44 -3.94 -1.97 6.12
C LYS A 44 -2.90 -2.96 5.58
N TRP A 45 -3.37 -4.13 5.18
CA TRP A 45 -2.57 -5.10 4.43
C TRP A 45 -2.14 -4.52 3.07
N ASP A 46 -0.85 -4.20 2.97
CA ASP A 46 -0.19 -3.48 1.87
C ASP A 46 0.78 -4.37 1.06
N LYS A 47 0.69 -5.70 1.22
CA LYS A 47 1.63 -6.67 0.63
C LYS A 47 1.18 -7.06 -0.76
N THR A 48 2.13 -7.46 -1.60
CA THR A 48 1.83 -7.96 -2.96
C THR A 48 1.29 -9.40 -3.00
N PHE A 49 0.96 -9.97 -1.84
CA PHE A 49 0.49 -11.35 -1.67
C PHE A 49 -0.64 -11.41 -0.63
N ALA A 50 -1.41 -12.50 -0.62
CA ALA A 50 -2.54 -12.65 0.29
C ALA A 50 -2.08 -12.89 1.73
N GLU A 51 -2.83 -12.35 2.69
CA GLU A 51 -2.60 -12.60 4.11
C GLU A 51 -2.88 -14.07 4.47
N SER A 52 -2.02 -14.66 5.28
CA SER A 52 -2.17 -16.05 5.74
C SER A 52 -2.82 -16.10 7.11
N SER A 53 -3.89 -16.89 7.24
CA SER A 53 -4.60 -17.07 8.51
C SER A 53 -3.80 -17.86 9.56
N LYS A 54 -2.68 -18.49 9.18
CA LYS A 54 -1.85 -19.35 10.05
C LYS A 54 -0.77 -18.59 10.83
N VAL A 55 -0.56 -17.32 10.51
CA VAL A 55 0.47 -16.47 11.12
C VAL A 55 -0.15 -15.20 11.68
N ASP A 56 0.43 -14.71 12.78
CA ASP A 56 0.22 -13.35 13.28
C ASP A 56 1.25 -12.45 12.61
N HIS A 57 0.81 -11.32 12.04
CA HIS A 57 1.66 -10.32 11.42
C HIS A 57 1.63 -9.02 12.24
N ARG A 58 2.79 -8.38 12.41
CA ARG A 58 2.88 -6.99 12.90
C ARG A 58 4.09 -6.26 12.33
N LYS A 59 3.96 -4.94 12.13
CA LYS A 59 5.11 -4.08 11.83
C LYS A 59 5.93 -3.86 13.11
N VAL A 60 7.25 -3.91 13.00
CA VAL A 60 8.20 -3.63 14.08
C VAL A 60 9.21 -2.59 13.63
N THR A 61 9.71 -1.80 14.56
CA THR A 61 10.78 -0.82 14.29
C THR A 61 11.98 -1.10 15.19
N PHE A 62 13.18 -0.92 14.66
CA PHE A 62 14.42 -1.04 15.42
C PHE A 62 15.51 -0.18 14.81
N GLN A 63 16.42 0.33 15.64
CA GLN A 63 17.56 1.09 15.17
C GLN A 63 18.74 0.17 14.89
N ASN A 64 19.42 0.39 13.76
CA ASN A 64 20.70 -0.27 13.50
C ASN A 64 21.86 0.46 14.22
N ARG A 65 23.07 -0.11 14.13
CA ARG A 65 24.29 0.44 14.75
C ARG A 65 24.68 1.85 14.28
N TYR A 66 24.09 2.34 13.18
CA TYR A 66 24.33 3.66 12.61
C TYR A 66 23.26 4.68 12.99
N GLY A 67 22.31 4.32 13.87
CA GLY A 67 21.21 5.19 14.27
C GLY A 67 20.09 5.32 13.22
N ILE A 68 20.07 4.45 12.20
CA ILE A 68 19.00 4.43 11.20
C ILE A 68 17.87 3.56 11.73
N THR A 69 16.68 4.13 11.84
CA THR A 69 15.45 3.39 12.17
C THR A 69 15.00 2.58 10.97
N LEU A 70 14.99 1.26 11.12
CA LEU A 70 14.48 0.31 10.14
C LEU A 70 13.09 -0.16 10.55
N VAL A 71 12.26 -0.49 9.56
CA VAL A 71 10.95 -1.10 9.75
C VAL A 71 10.98 -2.51 9.17
N GLY A 72 10.56 -3.50 9.96
CA GLY A 72 10.41 -4.89 9.54
C GLY A 72 8.96 -5.36 9.69
N ASP A 73 8.61 -6.40 8.94
CA ASP A 73 7.39 -7.17 9.16
C ASP A 73 7.76 -8.44 9.93
N LEU A 74 7.12 -8.65 11.09
CA LEU A 74 7.33 -9.81 11.92
C LEU A 74 6.16 -10.78 11.78
N TYR A 75 6.46 -12.01 11.37
CA TYR A 75 5.51 -13.09 11.23
C TYR A 75 5.74 -14.12 12.35
N LEU A 76 4.69 -14.48 13.09
CA LEU A 76 4.75 -15.53 14.11
C LEU A 76 3.72 -16.61 13.80
N PRO A 77 4.06 -17.90 13.86
CA PRO A 77 3.06 -18.96 13.81
C PRO A 77 2.07 -18.81 14.97
N LYS A 78 0.77 -18.95 14.68
CA LYS A 78 -0.29 -18.90 15.70
C LYS A 78 -0.21 -20.07 16.67
N ASP A 79 0.07 -21.27 16.16
CA ASP A 79 0.16 -22.50 16.94
C ASP A 79 1.57 -22.76 17.49
N ARG A 80 2.06 -21.82 18.32
CA ARG A 80 3.43 -21.88 18.87
C ARG A 80 3.53 -22.20 20.36
N GLY A 81 2.43 -22.12 21.11
CA GLY A 81 2.45 -22.20 22.57
C GLY A 81 3.37 -21.14 23.21
N GLU A 82 3.97 -21.45 24.37
CA GLU A 82 4.85 -20.52 25.12
C GLU A 82 6.35 -20.77 24.91
N ARG A 83 6.71 -21.70 24.02
CA ARG A 83 8.11 -22.05 23.75
C ARG A 83 8.81 -20.98 22.91
N LYS A 84 10.11 -20.80 23.15
CA LYS A 84 10.97 -20.04 22.24
C LYS A 84 11.11 -20.78 20.91
N LEU A 85 11.01 -20.03 19.82
CA LEU A 85 11.22 -20.54 18.46
C LEU A 85 12.56 -20.05 17.93
N ALA A 86 13.16 -20.82 17.02
CA ALA A 86 14.21 -20.30 16.16
C ALA A 86 13.62 -19.19 15.26
N ALA A 87 14.42 -18.18 14.97
CA ALA A 87 14.03 -17.06 14.12
C ALA A 87 14.84 -17.05 12.83
N ILE A 88 14.21 -16.61 11.75
CA ILE A 88 14.85 -16.45 10.44
C ILE A 88 14.73 -14.98 10.05
N ALA A 89 15.85 -14.37 9.66
CA ALA A 89 15.85 -13.05 9.05
C ALA A 89 15.81 -13.23 7.53
N VAL A 90 14.78 -12.70 6.88
CA VAL A 90 14.58 -12.76 5.43
C VAL A 90 14.73 -11.37 4.84
N SER A 91 15.57 -11.23 3.81
CA SER A 91 15.77 -9.97 3.08
C SER A 91 15.45 -10.15 1.60
N GLY A 92 14.88 -9.12 0.99
CA GLY A 92 14.59 -9.10 -0.44
C GLY A 92 15.83 -8.76 -1.28
N PRO A 93 15.72 -8.85 -2.61
CA PRO A 93 16.72 -8.34 -3.54
C PRO A 93 17.01 -6.85 -3.32
N PHE A 94 18.18 -6.40 -3.79
CA PHE A 94 18.51 -4.98 -3.76
C PHE A 94 17.48 -4.15 -4.56
N GLY A 95 16.96 -3.09 -3.94
CA GLY A 95 15.92 -2.22 -4.52
C GLY A 95 14.47 -2.69 -4.29
N ALA A 96 14.26 -3.86 -3.68
CA ALA A 96 12.93 -4.34 -3.27
C ALA A 96 12.58 -3.88 -1.84
N VAL A 97 11.30 -3.95 -1.50
CA VAL A 97 10.77 -3.63 -0.16
C VAL A 97 10.16 -4.87 0.52
N LYS A 98 10.00 -4.80 1.85
CA LYS A 98 9.53 -5.94 2.68
C LYS A 98 8.14 -6.45 2.30
N GLU A 99 7.30 -5.57 1.76
CA GLU A 99 5.94 -5.87 1.29
C GLU A 99 5.90 -6.75 0.02
N GLN A 100 7.06 -7.03 -0.59
CA GLN A 100 7.20 -7.84 -1.81
C GLN A 100 7.77 -9.24 -1.50
N SER A 101 8.93 -9.59 -2.07
CA SER A 101 9.46 -10.97 -2.04
C SER A 101 9.82 -11.44 -0.63
N SER A 102 10.43 -10.61 0.22
CA SER A 102 10.84 -11.08 1.54
C SER A 102 9.65 -11.36 2.45
N GLY A 103 8.58 -10.57 2.37
CA GLY A 103 7.36 -10.85 3.12
C GLY A 103 6.65 -12.11 2.63
N LEU A 104 6.70 -12.41 1.33
CA LEU A 104 6.06 -13.60 0.75
C LEU A 104 6.69 -14.91 1.27
N TYR A 105 8.00 -14.89 1.55
CA TYR A 105 8.75 -16.06 2.01
C TYR A 105 9.03 -16.06 3.53
N ALA A 106 8.43 -15.12 4.27
CA ALA A 106 8.59 -15.01 5.72
C ALA A 106 7.66 -15.95 6.50
#